data_AF-A0A2N0RYP5-F1
#
_entry.id   AF-A0A2N0RYP5-F1
#
_cell.length_a   1.000
_cell.length_b   1.000
_cell.length_c   1.000
_cell.angle_alpha   90.00
_cell.angle_beta   90.00
_cell.angle_gamma   90.00
#
_symmetry.space_group_name_H-M   'P 1'
#
loop_
_entity.id
_entity.type
_entity.pdbx_description
1 polymer ?
#
loop_
_entity_poly.entity_id
_entity_poly.type
_entity_poly.pdbx_seq_one_letter_code
_entity_poly.pdbx_strand_id
1 'polypeptide(L)'
;MSELAKLTSLSVTGCPKLIVLNCSLNELTSLEVSGYHQLNNILDLSTFTKLTNLYVRNYSNLTTLDFSSIKKLTSLKISGCLQLTNINNLSKSSKLESLSVIDCPKLTTLNYSTNRLTSLEIIGCKQLKKISNLSNVPKLTSLTLIDCPNITKLDCSSTEKLTELEASDLIELKCSNTSIKTLSVNLCPGIQILDCSNNDKLIDLDISNCSKLEFLDCSNSKLTSLGINNCIFLLKEYEQNGTKCNRLKYPSDLKIIEKRITKNLIIVGRIGGGKSTLFNILTESEDFEESGRSISVIKNFQKKDFEWHGRSFSVVDTIGVGDTQLSTKKVLYKVLDGIFSIPEGISQILFVIDERFTTEEVKIFNLLKGSIFDIFGIHIFKYVTIVRTKFSNFKNKSECEADKEQLHNENENIAKIVKSCRDIVYVDNPPTNFQIFDEDDQETVATNRRKRERSREVLLNYLDKTCQLDCFKLKTWDQIREPIAEYLESNCEDVPPELEKNQTLIKISELFCSIT
;
A
#
# COMPACT_ATOMS: atom_id res chain seq x y z
N MET A 1 -6.93 -10.53 -41.85
CA MET A 1 -5.58 -10.79 -41.30
C MET A 1 -4.59 -11.25 -42.37
N SER A 2 -4.99 -11.94 -43.44
CA SER A 2 -4.09 -12.38 -44.53
C SER A 2 -3.32 -11.25 -45.23
N GLU A 3 -3.85 -10.01 -45.22
CA GLU A 3 -3.16 -8.83 -45.76
C GLU A 3 -2.15 -8.19 -44.78
N LEU A 4 -2.09 -8.67 -43.53
CA LEU A 4 -1.24 -8.13 -42.47
C LEU A 4 -0.02 -9.03 -42.16
N ALA A 5 0.57 -9.63 -43.19
CA ALA A 5 1.65 -10.64 -43.05
C ALA A 5 2.87 -10.16 -42.24
N LYS A 6 3.11 -8.84 -42.16
CA LYS A 6 4.22 -8.24 -41.41
C LYS A 6 3.88 -7.88 -39.95
N LEU A 7 2.67 -8.17 -39.47
CA LEU A 7 2.25 -7.82 -38.12
C LEU A 7 3.01 -8.65 -37.08
N THR A 8 3.75 -7.99 -36.19
CA THR A 8 4.57 -8.63 -35.15
C THR A 8 3.96 -8.55 -33.75
N SER A 9 3.07 -7.58 -33.51
CA SER A 9 2.36 -7.41 -32.24
C SER A 9 0.87 -7.17 -32.49
N LEU A 10 0.02 -7.76 -31.65
CA LEU A 10 -1.42 -7.63 -31.71
C LEU A 10 -2.00 -7.55 -30.29
N SER A 11 -2.89 -6.58 -30.06
CA SER A 11 -3.70 -6.51 -28.85
C SER A 11 -5.18 -6.68 -29.22
N VAL A 12 -5.83 -7.62 -28.55
CA VAL A 12 -7.24 -7.97 -28.76
C VAL A 12 -8.01 -7.63 -27.49
N THR A 13 -8.65 -6.47 -27.50
CA THR A 13 -9.41 -5.92 -26.39
C THR A 13 -10.83 -5.58 -26.84
N GLY A 14 -11.84 -5.81 -26.00
CA GLY A 14 -13.21 -5.37 -26.33
C GLY A 14 -13.97 -6.29 -27.28
N CYS A 15 -13.59 -7.58 -27.40
CA CYS A 15 -14.19 -8.49 -28.37
C CYS A 15 -14.98 -9.65 -27.69
N PRO A 16 -16.17 -9.40 -27.11
CA PRO A 16 -16.89 -10.39 -26.30
C PRO A 16 -17.42 -11.61 -27.09
N LYS A 17 -17.50 -11.52 -28.42
CA LYS A 17 -17.97 -12.60 -29.31
C LYS A 17 -16.84 -13.32 -30.05
N LEU A 18 -15.59 -12.92 -29.84
CA LEU A 18 -14.47 -13.47 -30.59
C LEU A 18 -14.03 -14.80 -29.97
N ILE A 19 -14.33 -15.90 -30.66
CA ILE A 19 -14.03 -17.27 -30.21
C ILE A 19 -12.74 -17.79 -30.85
N VAL A 20 -12.48 -17.42 -32.11
CA VAL A 20 -11.33 -17.88 -32.89
C VAL A 20 -10.65 -16.70 -33.55
N LEU A 21 -9.32 -16.67 -33.49
CA LEU A 21 -8.48 -15.73 -34.21
C LEU A 21 -7.42 -16.51 -34.97
N ASN A 22 -7.55 -16.57 -36.30
CA ASN A 22 -6.59 -17.25 -37.15
C ASN A 22 -5.55 -16.25 -37.69
N CYS A 23 -4.30 -16.41 -37.25
CA CYS A 23 -3.16 -15.59 -37.68
C CYS A 23 -2.04 -16.41 -38.34
N SER A 24 -2.37 -17.55 -38.96
CA SER A 24 -1.41 -18.51 -39.51
C SER A 24 -0.42 -17.95 -40.54
N LEU A 25 -0.68 -16.77 -41.10
CA LEU A 25 0.15 -16.10 -42.12
C LEU A 25 1.04 -14.97 -41.56
N ASN A 26 1.09 -14.75 -40.25
CA ASN A 26 1.76 -13.57 -39.66
C ASN A 26 3.04 -13.91 -38.86
N GLU A 27 4.01 -12.99 -38.88
CA GLU A 27 5.23 -13.01 -38.05
C GLU A 27 4.98 -12.63 -36.57
N LEU A 28 3.82 -13.00 -36.03
CA LEU A 28 3.39 -12.51 -34.72
C LEU A 28 4.26 -13.08 -33.59
N THR A 29 4.95 -12.21 -32.87
CA THR A 29 5.81 -12.55 -31.73
C THR A 29 5.20 -12.10 -30.39
N SER A 30 4.28 -11.13 -30.42
CA SER A 30 3.60 -10.62 -29.23
C SER A 30 2.08 -10.60 -29.38
N LEU A 31 1.37 -11.10 -28.37
CA LEU A 31 -0.07 -11.17 -28.34
C LEU A 31 -0.59 -10.79 -26.95
N GLU A 32 -1.48 -9.81 -26.91
CA GLU A 32 -2.29 -9.49 -25.76
C GLU A 32 -3.75 -9.87 -26.03
N VAL A 33 -4.37 -10.61 -25.10
CA VAL A 33 -5.78 -10.98 -25.14
C VAL A 33 -6.46 -10.55 -23.85
N SER A 34 -7.55 -9.81 -23.98
CA SER A 34 -8.38 -9.40 -22.87
C SER A 34 -9.75 -10.06 -22.92
N GLY A 35 -10.14 -10.72 -21.84
CA GLY A 35 -11.43 -11.38 -21.69
C GLY A 35 -12.49 -10.42 -21.17
N TYR A 36 -13.73 -10.66 -21.57
CA TYR A 36 -14.91 -10.01 -21.00
C TYR A 36 -15.66 -11.00 -20.11
N HIS A 37 -16.58 -10.50 -19.27
CA HIS A 37 -17.32 -11.26 -18.24
C HIS A 37 -18.09 -12.51 -18.72
N GLN A 38 -18.12 -12.80 -20.02
CA GLN A 38 -18.85 -13.92 -20.62
C GLN A 38 -17.93 -15.03 -21.18
N LEU A 39 -16.62 -14.79 -21.32
CA LEU A 39 -15.71 -15.76 -21.94
C LEU A 39 -15.08 -16.69 -20.91
N ASN A 40 -15.31 -17.99 -21.08
CA ASN A 40 -14.80 -19.05 -20.20
C ASN A 40 -13.46 -19.62 -20.67
N ASN A 41 -13.09 -19.40 -21.94
CA ASN A 41 -11.88 -19.91 -22.57
C ASN A 41 -11.14 -18.80 -23.29
N ILE A 42 -9.82 -18.95 -23.39
CA ILE A 42 -9.00 -18.16 -24.29
C ILE A 42 -9.23 -18.58 -25.74
N LEU A 43 -8.83 -17.72 -26.69
CA LEU A 43 -8.76 -18.06 -28.11
C LEU A 43 -7.81 -19.25 -28.31
N ASP A 44 -8.08 -20.10 -29.32
CA ASP A 44 -7.16 -21.18 -29.68
C ASP A 44 -5.77 -20.63 -30.06
N LEU A 45 -4.77 -20.92 -29.22
CA LEU A 45 -3.39 -20.47 -29.41
C LEU A 45 -2.56 -21.40 -30.31
N SER A 46 -3.16 -22.45 -30.88
CA SER A 46 -2.47 -23.45 -31.71
C SER A 46 -1.78 -22.85 -32.94
N THR A 47 -2.35 -21.76 -33.49
CA THR A 47 -1.88 -21.13 -34.72
C THR A 47 -0.68 -20.19 -34.52
N PHE A 48 -0.36 -19.79 -33.28
CA PHE A 48 0.67 -18.78 -32.96
C PHE A 48 2.06 -19.40 -32.69
N THR A 49 2.61 -20.08 -33.69
CA THR A 49 3.86 -20.87 -33.53
C THR A 49 5.14 -20.04 -33.34
N LYS A 50 5.12 -18.74 -33.67
CA LYS A 50 6.24 -17.80 -33.52
C LYS A 50 6.18 -16.96 -32.24
N LEU A 51 5.10 -17.10 -31.45
CA LEU A 51 4.85 -16.26 -30.30
C LEU A 51 5.91 -16.44 -29.21
N THR A 52 6.46 -15.32 -28.75
CA THR A 52 7.44 -15.24 -27.66
C THR A 52 6.85 -14.55 -26.44
N ASN A 53 5.88 -13.66 -26.62
CA ASN A 53 5.23 -12.90 -25.54
C ASN A 53 3.72 -13.13 -25.58
N LEU A 54 3.14 -13.53 -24.45
CA LEU A 54 1.70 -13.68 -24.27
C LEU A 54 1.26 -12.92 -23.03
N TYR A 55 0.27 -12.04 -23.20
CA TYR A 55 -0.41 -11.36 -22.10
C TYR A 55 -1.91 -11.73 -22.11
N VAL A 56 -2.37 -12.39 -21.05
CA VAL A 56 -3.78 -12.74 -20.83
C VAL A 56 -4.33 -11.85 -19.71
N ARG A 57 -5.37 -11.06 -19.97
CA ARG A 57 -5.97 -10.23 -18.92
C ARG A 57 -7.49 -10.27 -18.83
N ASN A 58 -8.02 -10.00 -17.64
CA ASN A 58 -9.45 -9.71 -17.37
C ASN A 58 -10.46 -10.82 -17.73
N TYR A 59 -10.02 -12.05 -17.90
CA TYR A 59 -10.93 -13.17 -18.11
C TYR A 59 -11.63 -13.56 -16.79
N SER A 60 -12.81 -12.98 -16.56
CA SER A 60 -13.54 -13.16 -15.30
C SER A 60 -14.02 -14.58 -15.06
N ASN A 61 -14.20 -15.42 -16.09
CA ASN A 61 -14.68 -16.80 -15.96
C ASN A 61 -13.66 -17.87 -16.36
N LEU A 62 -12.45 -17.48 -16.78
CA LEU A 62 -11.42 -18.44 -17.18
C LEU A 62 -10.96 -19.24 -15.98
N THR A 63 -11.24 -20.54 -15.97
CA THR A 63 -10.88 -21.44 -14.87
C THR A 63 -9.51 -22.08 -15.08
N THR A 64 -9.11 -22.29 -16.34
CA THR A 64 -7.84 -22.88 -16.72
C THR A 64 -7.23 -22.18 -17.93
N LEU A 65 -5.92 -21.98 -17.93
CA LEU A 65 -5.17 -21.46 -19.08
C LEU A 65 -4.27 -22.57 -19.66
N ASP A 66 -4.32 -22.78 -20.98
CA ASP A 66 -3.41 -23.68 -21.69
C ASP A 66 -2.75 -22.97 -22.88
N PHE A 67 -1.41 -22.93 -22.88
CA PHE A 67 -0.59 -22.39 -23.96
C PHE A 67 0.42 -23.42 -24.47
N SER A 68 0.13 -24.72 -24.32
CA SER A 68 1.04 -25.82 -24.70
C SER A 68 1.49 -25.80 -26.16
N SER A 69 0.73 -25.17 -27.06
CA SER A 69 1.11 -24.97 -28.46
C SER A 69 2.28 -23.99 -28.64
N ILE A 70 2.51 -23.08 -27.69
CA ILE A 70 3.47 -21.98 -27.80
C ILE A 70 4.84 -22.40 -27.28
N LYS A 71 5.61 -23.07 -28.14
CA LYS A 71 6.94 -23.65 -27.79
C LYS A 71 8.07 -22.62 -27.65
N LYS A 72 7.86 -21.37 -28.08
CA LYS A 72 8.89 -20.31 -28.10
C LYS A 72 8.68 -19.24 -27.03
N LEU A 73 7.72 -19.42 -26.12
CA LEU A 73 7.37 -18.43 -25.11
C LEU A 73 8.56 -18.08 -24.21
N THR A 74 8.91 -16.80 -24.18
CA THR A 74 9.93 -16.19 -23.31
C THR A 74 9.31 -15.30 -22.25
N SER A 75 8.14 -14.70 -22.50
CA SER A 75 7.39 -13.88 -21.53
C SER A 75 5.94 -14.31 -21.45
N LEU A 76 5.46 -14.54 -20.22
CA LEU A 76 4.06 -14.80 -19.93
C LEU A 76 3.57 -13.83 -18.86
N LYS A 77 2.53 -13.07 -19.18
CA LYS A 77 1.82 -12.22 -18.23
C LYS A 77 0.36 -12.66 -18.13
N ILE A 78 -0.16 -12.75 -16.90
CA ILE A 78 -1.55 -13.09 -16.61
C ILE A 78 -2.05 -12.08 -15.58
N SER A 79 -3.17 -11.41 -15.85
CA SER A 79 -3.70 -10.40 -14.93
C SER A 79 -5.23 -10.44 -14.82
N GLY A 80 -5.80 -10.21 -13.63
CA GLY A 80 -7.24 -10.05 -13.45
C GLY A 80 -8.10 -11.27 -13.84
N CYS A 81 -7.53 -12.48 -13.82
CA CYS A 81 -8.25 -13.71 -14.15
C CYS A 81 -8.87 -14.31 -12.86
N LEU A 82 -10.00 -13.74 -12.44
CA LEU A 82 -10.57 -13.92 -11.09
C LEU A 82 -10.97 -15.36 -10.73
N GLN A 83 -11.22 -16.21 -11.73
CA GLN A 83 -11.64 -17.61 -11.54
C GLN A 83 -10.52 -18.62 -11.87
N LEU A 84 -9.34 -18.14 -12.26
CA LEU A 84 -8.25 -19.00 -12.71
C LEU A 84 -7.74 -19.84 -11.55
N THR A 85 -7.86 -21.15 -11.70
CA THR A 85 -7.45 -22.13 -10.67
C THR A 85 -6.18 -22.86 -11.04
N ASN A 86 -5.84 -22.92 -12.34
CA ASN A 86 -4.68 -23.65 -12.83
C ASN A 86 -4.12 -23.06 -14.13
N ILE A 87 -2.80 -23.05 -14.26
CA ILE A 87 -2.06 -22.70 -15.47
C ILE A 87 -1.40 -23.98 -15.99
N ASN A 88 -2.03 -24.59 -16.99
CA ASN A 88 -1.58 -25.86 -17.54
C ASN A 88 -0.28 -25.68 -18.34
N ASN A 89 0.58 -26.70 -18.27
CA ASN A 89 1.79 -26.80 -19.09
C ASN A 89 2.85 -25.70 -18.86
N LEU A 90 2.73 -24.87 -17.82
CA LEU A 90 3.75 -23.88 -17.46
C LEU A 90 5.14 -24.51 -17.21
N SER A 91 5.17 -25.70 -16.61
CA SER A 91 6.40 -26.49 -16.42
C SER A 91 7.06 -26.96 -17.73
N LYS A 92 6.35 -26.95 -18.86
CA LYS A 92 6.92 -27.31 -20.17
C LYS A 92 7.57 -26.13 -20.89
N SER A 93 7.36 -24.89 -20.42
CA SER A 93 7.91 -23.67 -21.00
C SER A 93 9.38 -23.47 -20.63
N SER A 94 10.26 -24.30 -21.18
CA SER A 94 11.72 -24.29 -20.91
C SER A 94 12.45 -23.02 -21.35
N LYS A 95 11.81 -22.17 -22.18
CA LYS A 95 12.38 -20.92 -22.69
C LYS A 95 11.94 -19.68 -21.91
N LEU A 96 11.08 -19.85 -20.90
CA LEU A 96 10.50 -18.73 -20.17
C LEU A 96 11.58 -17.95 -19.39
N GLU A 97 11.65 -16.65 -19.65
CA GLU A 97 12.57 -15.68 -19.05
C GLU A 97 11.83 -14.73 -18.11
N SER A 98 10.57 -14.42 -18.37
CA SER A 98 9.72 -13.57 -17.52
C SER A 98 8.35 -14.19 -17.28
N LEU A 99 7.91 -14.23 -16.02
CA LEU A 99 6.60 -14.70 -15.60
C LEU A 99 5.97 -13.69 -14.65
N SER A 100 4.79 -13.19 -15.01
CA SER A 100 3.99 -12.29 -14.17
C SER A 100 2.57 -12.84 -14.02
N VAL A 101 2.11 -13.00 -12.78
CA VAL A 101 0.76 -13.48 -12.43
C VAL A 101 0.15 -12.56 -11.38
N ILE A 102 -0.79 -11.73 -11.80
CA ILE A 102 -1.37 -10.65 -11.01
C ILE A 102 -2.88 -10.90 -10.86
N ASP A 103 -3.45 -10.62 -9.69
CA ASP A 103 -4.89 -10.64 -9.42
C ASP A 103 -5.59 -11.93 -9.88
N CYS A 104 -4.98 -13.08 -9.58
CA CYS A 104 -5.53 -14.42 -9.80
C CYS A 104 -5.87 -15.10 -8.45
N PRO A 105 -6.90 -14.63 -7.72
CA PRO A 105 -7.11 -14.96 -6.31
C PRO A 105 -7.48 -16.43 -6.04
N LYS A 106 -7.95 -17.18 -7.04
CA LYS A 106 -8.28 -18.61 -6.93
C LYS A 106 -7.15 -19.56 -7.34
N LEU A 107 -6.00 -19.04 -7.79
CA LEU A 107 -4.87 -19.86 -8.17
C LEU A 107 -4.26 -20.49 -6.92
N THR A 108 -4.13 -21.82 -6.90
CA THR A 108 -3.68 -22.55 -5.70
C THR A 108 -2.22 -22.97 -5.76
N THR A 109 -1.68 -23.20 -6.96
CA THR A 109 -0.28 -23.59 -7.20
C THR A 109 0.26 -22.92 -8.44
N LEU A 110 1.55 -22.56 -8.44
CA LEU A 110 2.25 -22.04 -9.61
C LEU A 110 3.52 -22.87 -9.87
N ASN A 111 3.44 -23.74 -10.87
CA ASN A 111 4.50 -24.70 -11.20
C ASN A 111 5.19 -24.35 -12.53
N TYR A 112 6.38 -23.75 -12.46
CA TYR A 112 7.25 -23.46 -13.59
C TYR A 112 8.53 -24.31 -13.50
N SER A 113 9.14 -24.61 -14.64
CA SER A 113 10.37 -25.40 -14.71
C SER A 113 11.23 -24.89 -15.85
N THR A 114 11.88 -23.75 -15.60
CA THR A 114 12.81 -23.07 -16.52
C THR A 114 14.05 -22.68 -15.74
N ASN A 115 15.24 -22.79 -16.34
CA ASN A 115 16.49 -22.27 -15.79
C ASN A 115 16.87 -20.90 -16.39
N ARG A 116 15.97 -20.30 -17.17
CA ARG A 116 16.16 -19.04 -17.87
C ARG A 116 15.43 -17.87 -17.23
N LEU A 117 14.57 -18.12 -16.25
CA LEU A 117 13.78 -17.08 -15.60
C LEU A 117 14.70 -16.03 -14.97
N THR A 118 14.51 -14.78 -15.37
CA THR A 118 15.20 -13.59 -14.83
C THR A 118 14.25 -12.73 -13.99
N SER A 119 12.94 -12.79 -14.27
CA SER A 119 11.93 -12.02 -13.53
C SER A 119 10.72 -12.91 -13.19
N LEU A 120 10.33 -12.88 -11.91
CA LEU A 120 9.14 -13.53 -11.39
C LEU A 120 8.32 -12.53 -10.57
N GLU A 121 7.09 -12.29 -11.00
CA GLU A 121 6.16 -11.37 -10.34
C GLU A 121 4.85 -12.11 -10.02
N ILE A 122 4.46 -12.13 -8.75
CA ILE A 122 3.23 -12.76 -8.28
C ILE A 122 2.55 -11.81 -7.31
N ILE A 123 1.38 -11.30 -7.69
CA ILE A 123 0.66 -10.28 -6.92
C ILE A 123 -0.81 -10.68 -6.77
N GLY A 124 -1.39 -10.55 -5.57
CA GLY A 124 -2.83 -10.73 -5.35
C GLY A 124 -3.35 -12.16 -5.52
N CYS A 125 -2.46 -13.16 -5.48
CA CYS A 125 -2.80 -14.58 -5.61
C CYS A 125 -3.19 -15.18 -4.25
N LYS A 126 -4.33 -14.75 -3.71
CA LYS A 126 -4.74 -14.97 -2.31
C LYS A 126 -4.84 -16.43 -1.85
N GLN A 127 -5.14 -17.37 -2.75
CA GLN A 127 -5.21 -18.80 -2.43
C GLN A 127 -3.94 -19.59 -2.75
N LEU A 128 -2.89 -18.94 -3.26
CA LEU A 128 -1.66 -19.59 -3.68
C LEU A 128 -0.93 -20.15 -2.46
N LYS A 129 -0.71 -21.46 -2.42
CA LYS A 129 -0.06 -22.14 -1.28
C LYS A 129 1.39 -22.49 -1.55
N LYS A 130 1.77 -22.57 -2.82
CA LYS A 130 3.08 -23.06 -3.25
C LYS A 130 3.47 -22.52 -4.62
N ILE A 131 4.73 -22.11 -4.71
CA ILE A 131 5.43 -21.85 -5.97
C ILE A 131 6.52 -22.90 -6.19
N SER A 132 7.09 -22.93 -7.39
CA SER A 132 8.24 -23.80 -7.68
C SER A 132 9.45 -23.43 -6.85
N ASN A 133 10.33 -24.40 -6.60
CA ASN A 133 11.55 -24.15 -5.85
C ASN A 133 12.45 -23.14 -6.60
N LEU A 134 12.80 -22.05 -5.92
CA LEU A 134 13.59 -20.96 -6.48
C LEU A 134 15.04 -21.37 -6.77
N SER A 135 15.53 -22.46 -6.17
CA SER A 135 16.84 -23.04 -6.53
C SER A 135 16.93 -23.48 -8.00
N ASN A 136 15.80 -23.68 -8.68
CA ASN A 136 15.75 -24.09 -10.08
C ASN A 136 15.85 -22.91 -11.07
N VAL A 137 15.83 -21.67 -10.58
CA VAL A 137 15.91 -20.44 -11.39
C VAL A 137 17.18 -19.63 -11.07
N PRO A 138 18.39 -20.15 -11.36
CA PRO A 138 19.65 -19.52 -10.97
C PRO A 138 19.95 -18.19 -11.68
N LYS A 139 19.14 -17.82 -12.69
CA LYS A 139 19.25 -16.55 -13.42
C LYS A 139 18.33 -15.46 -12.91
N LEU A 140 17.53 -15.72 -11.87
CA LEU A 140 16.57 -14.78 -11.33
C LEU A 140 17.29 -13.52 -10.82
N THR A 141 16.91 -12.35 -11.33
CA THR A 141 17.43 -11.05 -10.92
C THR A 141 16.41 -10.24 -10.13
N SER A 142 15.11 -10.49 -10.37
CA SER A 142 14.01 -9.77 -9.71
C SER A 142 12.90 -10.74 -9.29
N LEU A 143 12.49 -10.65 -8.01
CA LEU A 143 11.42 -11.44 -7.41
C LEU A 143 10.45 -10.54 -6.65
N THR A 144 9.19 -10.55 -7.07
CA THR A 144 8.09 -9.87 -6.39
C THR A 144 7.04 -10.90 -5.96
N LEU A 145 6.77 -11.00 -4.66
CA LEU A 145 5.76 -11.87 -4.07
C LEU A 145 4.89 -11.09 -3.10
N ILE A 146 3.78 -10.56 -3.60
CA ILE A 146 2.98 -9.57 -2.90
C ILE A 146 1.52 -10.02 -2.80
N ASP A 147 0.89 -9.77 -1.67
CA ASP A 147 -0.52 -10.12 -1.39
C ASP A 147 -0.84 -11.61 -1.62
N CYS A 148 0.07 -12.46 -1.15
CA CYS A 148 -0.01 -13.92 -1.22
C CYS A 148 -0.02 -14.52 0.20
N PRO A 149 -1.06 -14.26 1.03
CA PRO A 149 -1.07 -14.55 2.47
C PRO A 149 -0.91 -16.02 2.85
N ASN A 150 -1.13 -16.96 1.92
CA ASN A 150 -0.96 -18.39 2.17
C ASN A 150 0.49 -18.89 1.92
N ILE A 151 1.35 -18.08 1.30
CA ILE A 151 2.79 -18.35 1.22
C ILE A 151 3.42 -17.62 2.40
N THR A 152 3.48 -18.29 3.55
CA THR A 152 4.04 -17.69 4.78
C THR A 152 5.55 -17.90 4.91
N LYS A 153 6.15 -18.73 4.04
CA LYS A 153 7.57 -19.05 4.04
C LYS A 153 8.12 -18.93 2.63
N LEU A 154 9.21 -18.19 2.47
CA LEU A 154 9.91 -18.03 1.21
C LEU A 154 11.39 -18.35 1.40
N ASP A 155 11.89 -19.26 0.58
CA ASP A 155 13.32 -19.56 0.48
C ASP A 155 13.79 -19.28 -0.94
N CYS A 156 14.52 -18.17 -1.09
CA CYS A 156 15.22 -17.77 -2.30
C CYS A 156 16.75 -17.82 -2.09
N SER A 157 17.22 -18.60 -1.12
CA SER A 157 18.65 -18.75 -0.86
C SER A 157 19.38 -19.29 -2.10
N SER A 158 20.65 -18.88 -2.26
CA SER A 158 21.51 -19.28 -3.38
C SER A 158 21.01 -18.86 -4.77
N THR A 159 20.07 -17.90 -4.84
CA THR A 159 19.76 -17.18 -6.08
C THR A 159 20.77 -16.04 -6.27
N GLU A 160 22.02 -16.39 -6.58
CA GLU A 160 23.18 -15.47 -6.54
C GLU A 160 23.01 -14.19 -7.39
N LYS A 161 22.18 -14.24 -8.45
CA LYS A 161 21.89 -13.11 -9.33
C LYS A 161 20.75 -12.21 -8.85
N LEU A 162 20.02 -12.59 -7.81
CA LEU A 162 18.87 -11.84 -7.32
C LEU A 162 19.35 -10.52 -6.73
N THR A 163 18.93 -9.40 -7.32
CA THR A 163 19.28 -8.05 -6.90
C THR A 163 18.09 -7.30 -6.31
N GLU A 164 16.88 -7.67 -6.71
CA GLU A 164 15.62 -7.06 -6.30
C GLU A 164 14.71 -8.11 -5.67
N LEU A 165 14.25 -7.83 -4.44
CA LEU A 165 13.34 -8.70 -3.71
C LEU A 165 12.29 -7.87 -2.99
N GLU A 166 11.04 -8.08 -3.37
CA GLU A 166 9.88 -7.52 -2.69
C GLU A 166 8.97 -8.66 -2.25
N ALA A 167 8.67 -8.73 -0.95
CA ALA A 167 7.79 -9.75 -0.40
C ALA A 167 6.90 -9.21 0.70
N SER A 168 5.67 -9.74 0.80
CA SER A 168 4.73 -9.41 1.87
C SER A 168 4.18 -10.65 2.57
N ASP A 169 3.60 -10.45 3.75
CA ASP A 169 2.88 -11.49 4.51
C ASP A 169 3.73 -12.68 5.01
N LEU A 170 5.06 -12.61 4.88
CA LEU A 170 5.95 -13.70 5.29
C LEU A 170 6.12 -13.76 6.81
N ILE A 171 6.23 -14.99 7.31
CA ILE A 171 6.68 -15.33 8.68
C ILE A 171 8.15 -15.75 8.66
N GLU A 172 8.61 -16.37 7.57
CA GLU A 172 9.99 -16.80 7.37
C GLU A 172 10.47 -16.38 5.98
N LEU A 173 11.57 -15.63 5.92
CA LEU A 173 12.27 -15.29 4.69
C LEU A 173 13.73 -15.73 4.78
N LYS A 174 14.15 -16.58 3.84
CA LYS A 174 15.54 -16.94 3.62
C LYS A 174 15.97 -16.45 2.24
N CYS A 175 16.86 -15.46 2.24
CA CYS A 175 17.45 -14.84 1.05
C CYS A 175 18.98 -14.78 1.19
N SER A 176 19.57 -15.82 1.75
CA SER A 176 21.03 -15.91 1.90
C SER A 176 21.72 -16.15 0.55
N ASN A 177 22.96 -15.71 0.39
CA ASN A 177 23.75 -15.94 -0.83
C ASN A 177 23.06 -15.40 -2.10
N THR A 178 22.66 -14.13 -2.06
CA THR A 178 22.08 -13.37 -3.19
C THR A 178 22.94 -12.13 -3.50
N SER A 179 22.51 -11.28 -4.43
CA SER A 179 23.18 -10.02 -4.79
C SER A 179 22.38 -8.79 -4.37
N ILE A 180 21.45 -8.92 -3.42
CA ILE A 180 20.57 -7.83 -2.97
C ILE A 180 21.42 -6.72 -2.31
N LYS A 181 21.17 -5.46 -2.70
CA LYS A 181 21.83 -4.27 -2.14
C LYS A 181 21.07 -3.65 -0.98
N THR A 182 19.75 -3.66 -1.08
CA THR A 182 18.83 -3.05 -0.12
C THR A 182 17.70 -4.03 0.14
N LEU A 183 17.34 -4.24 1.41
CA LEU A 183 16.25 -5.13 1.78
C LEU A 183 15.32 -4.43 2.76
N SER A 184 14.04 -4.30 2.40
CA SER A 184 12.98 -3.82 3.29
C SER A 184 11.98 -4.96 3.49
N VAL A 185 11.78 -5.38 4.74
CA VAL A 185 10.77 -6.39 5.12
C VAL A 185 9.56 -5.75 5.80
N ASN A 186 9.35 -4.45 5.59
CA ASN A 186 8.27 -3.70 6.23
C ASN A 186 6.85 -4.16 5.84
N LEU A 187 6.71 -4.91 4.74
CA LEU A 187 5.47 -5.55 4.30
C LEU A 187 5.24 -6.94 4.93
N CYS A 188 6.14 -7.36 5.82
CA CYS A 188 6.08 -8.60 6.57
C CYS A 188 6.07 -8.30 8.09
N PRO A 189 5.05 -7.61 8.63
CA PRO A 189 4.99 -7.31 10.08
C PRO A 189 4.92 -8.57 10.95
N GLY A 190 4.52 -9.70 10.36
CA GLY A 190 4.49 -11.01 11.00
C GLY A 190 5.80 -11.80 10.97
N ILE A 191 6.88 -11.25 10.39
CA ILE A 191 8.14 -11.97 10.20
C ILE A 191 8.76 -12.34 11.55
N GLN A 192 9.15 -13.62 11.68
CA GLN A 192 9.81 -14.20 12.85
C GLN A 192 11.24 -14.60 12.54
N ILE A 193 11.50 -15.06 11.32
CA ILE A 193 12.82 -15.53 10.88
C ILE A 193 13.21 -14.78 9.61
N LEU A 194 14.33 -14.08 9.67
CA LEU A 194 14.97 -13.45 8.52
C LEU A 194 16.43 -13.91 8.42
N ASP A 195 16.74 -14.64 7.36
CA ASP A 195 18.12 -14.99 6.99
C ASP A 195 18.48 -14.29 5.69
N CYS A 196 19.23 -13.19 5.80
CA CYS A 196 19.82 -12.45 4.69
C CYS A 196 21.35 -12.49 4.76
N SER A 197 21.92 -13.59 5.29
CA SER A 197 23.36 -13.79 5.42
C SER A 197 24.05 -13.95 4.07
N ASN A 198 25.36 -13.70 4.04
CA ASN A 198 26.19 -13.88 2.84
C ASN A 198 25.72 -13.04 1.65
N ASN A 199 25.25 -11.82 1.93
CA ASN A 199 24.92 -10.81 0.93
C ASN A 199 25.96 -9.69 0.98
N ASP A 200 27.10 -9.89 0.34
CA ASP A 200 28.26 -9.00 0.37
C ASP A 200 28.05 -7.61 -0.27
N LYS A 201 26.89 -7.40 -0.89
CA LYS A 201 26.43 -6.12 -1.45
C LYS A 201 25.35 -5.43 -0.62
N LEU A 202 24.82 -6.09 0.42
CA LEU A 202 23.74 -5.55 1.25
C LEU A 202 24.26 -4.42 2.13
N ILE A 203 23.86 -3.19 1.82
CA ILE A 203 24.28 -1.96 2.52
C ILE A 203 23.16 -1.35 3.36
N ASP A 204 21.91 -1.72 3.12
CA ASP A 204 20.75 -1.24 3.87
C ASP A 204 19.76 -2.37 4.16
N LEU A 205 19.30 -2.44 5.40
CA LEU A 205 18.32 -3.39 5.88
C LEU A 205 17.30 -2.67 6.77
N ASP A 206 16.06 -2.60 6.30
CA ASP A 206 14.96 -2.04 7.06
C ASP A 206 14.07 -3.14 7.66
N ILE A 207 14.14 -3.23 8.99
CA ILE A 207 13.38 -4.14 9.87
C ILE A 207 12.51 -3.36 10.86
N SER A 208 12.20 -2.09 10.56
CA SER A 208 11.49 -1.18 11.47
C SER A 208 10.11 -1.70 11.89
N ASN A 209 9.39 -2.40 11.00
CA ASN A 209 8.07 -2.98 11.29
C ASN A 209 8.09 -4.43 11.79
N CYS A 210 9.26 -5.01 12.07
CA CYS A 210 9.39 -6.43 12.36
C CYS A 210 9.29 -6.73 13.86
N SER A 211 8.15 -6.38 14.47
CA SER A 211 7.94 -6.48 15.93
C SER A 211 8.01 -7.90 16.49
N LYS A 212 7.74 -8.89 15.63
CA LYS A 212 7.77 -10.33 15.95
C LYS A 212 9.07 -11.02 15.56
N LEU A 213 10.09 -10.29 15.09
CA LEU A 213 11.33 -10.90 14.64
C LEU A 213 12.07 -11.54 15.82
N GLU A 214 12.28 -12.85 15.73
CA GLU A 214 12.93 -13.67 16.75
C GLU A 214 14.33 -14.11 16.32
N PHE A 215 14.58 -14.20 15.01
CA PHE A 215 15.86 -14.58 14.43
C PHE A 215 16.21 -13.68 13.26
N LEU A 216 17.42 -13.13 13.29
CA LEU A 216 18.04 -12.36 12.23
C LEU A 216 19.48 -12.82 11.99
N ASP A 217 19.76 -13.30 10.78
CA ASP A 217 21.13 -13.47 10.30
C ASP A 217 21.38 -12.54 9.12
N CYS A 218 22.14 -11.47 9.35
CA CYS A 218 22.64 -10.57 8.31
C CYS A 218 24.18 -10.58 8.27
N SER A 219 24.81 -11.67 8.74
CA SER A 219 26.25 -11.84 8.71
C SER A 219 26.80 -11.82 7.27
N ASN A 220 28.07 -11.44 7.12
CA ASN A 220 28.73 -11.31 5.82
C ASN A 220 28.01 -10.34 4.85
N SER A 221 27.48 -9.24 5.40
CA SER A 221 26.94 -8.09 4.65
C SER A 221 27.87 -6.87 4.73
N LYS A 222 27.49 -5.76 4.08
CA LYS A 222 28.16 -4.45 4.14
C LYS A 222 27.37 -3.43 4.97
N LEU A 223 26.46 -3.91 5.80
CA LEU A 223 25.69 -3.08 6.72
C LEU A 223 26.62 -2.40 7.73
N THR A 224 26.55 -1.08 7.82
CA THR A 224 27.35 -0.29 8.78
C THR A 224 26.58 0.03 10.06
N SER A 225 25.25 0.03 9.98
CA SER A 225 24.37 0.23 11.13
C SER A 225 23.08 -0.56 10.99
N LEU A 226 22.45 -0.89 12.11
CA LEU A 226 21.16 -1.57 12.15
C LEU A 226 20.33 -1.10 13.35
N GLY A 227 19.08 -0.73 13.08
CA GLY A 227 18.10 -0.43 14.12
C GLY A 227 17.29 -1.66 14.51
N ILE A 228 17.46 -2.16 15.74
CA ILE A 228 16.73 -3.35 16.24
C ILE A 228 15.67 -3.01 17.30
N ASN A 229 15.44 -1.72 17.57
CA ASN A 229 14.64 -1.24 18.70
C ASN A 229 13.18 -1.75 18.70
N ASN A 230 12.60 -2.07 17.54
CA ASN A 230 11.24 -2.62 17.45
C ASN A 230 11.21 -4.15 17.46
N CYS A 231 12.35 -4.79 17.24
CA CYS A 231 12.49 -6.25 17.33
C CYS A 231 12.68 -6.61 18.81
N ILE A 232 11.60 -6.57 19.59
CA ILE A 232 11.64 -6.67 21.07
C ILE A 232 12.42 -7.90 21.55
N PHE A 233 12.31 -9.04 20.85
CA PHE A 233 13.05 -10.25 21.19
C PHE A 233 14.55 -10.11 20.95
N LEU A 234 14.95 -9.59 19.79
CA LEU A 234 16.35 -9.38 19.45
C LEU A 234 17.00 -8.32 20.35
N LEU A 235 16.28 -7.23 20.64
CA LEU A 235 16.76 -6.17 21.52
C LEU A 235 17.05 -6.71 22.92
N LYS A 236 16.12 -7.48 23.50
CA LYS A 236 16.32 -8.10 24.83
C LYS A 236 17.51 -9.04 24.86
N GLU A 237 17.71 -9.85 23.81
CA GLU A 237 18.87 -10.74 23.73
C GLU A 237 20.18 -9.95 23.62
N TYR A 238 20.19 -8.89 22.81
CA TYR A 238 21.34 -8.01 22.65
C TYR A 238 21.71 -7.28 23.95
N GLU A 239 20.73 -6.77 24.70
CA GLU A 239 20.94 -6.14 26.01
C GLU A 239 21.52 -7.12 27.05
N GLN A 240 21.14 -8.40 26.98
CA GLN A 240 21.61 -9.43 27.91
C GLN A 240 22.99 -10.00 27.55
N ASN A 241 23.24 -10.24 26.26
CA ASN A 241 24.40 -11.00 25.79
C ASN A 241 25.44 -10.15 25.05
N GLY A 242 25.15 -8.87 24.79
CA GLY A 242 25.99 -7.99 23.99
C GLY A 242 26.22 -8.58 22.60
N THR A 243 27.50 -8.69 22.21
CA THR A 243 27.89 -9.20 20.88
C THR A 243 27.82 -10.73 20.73
N LYS A 244 27.49 -11.47 21.79
CA LYS A 244 27.38 -12.94 21.77
C LYS A 244 25.93 -13.41 21.68
N CYS A 245 25.19 -12.89 20.70
CA CYS A 245 23.81 -13.30 20.44
C CYS A 245 23.76 -14.59 19.59
N ASN A 246 22.82 -15.49 19.89
CA ASN A 246 22.58 -16.71 19.11
C ASN A 246 21.59 -16.47 17.99
N ARG A 247 20.59 -15.59 18.22
CA ARG A 247 19.53 -15.32 17.24
C ARG A 247 19.74 -14.04 16.44
N LEU A 248 20.67 -13.19 16.85
CA LEU A 248 21.07 -11.98 16.14
C LEU A 248 22.53 -12.13 15.68
N LYS A 249 22.73 -12.40 14.38
CA LYS A 249 24.06 -12.50 13.76
C LYS A 249 24.23 -11.38 12.75
N TYR A 250 25.35 -10.68 12.83
CA TYR A 250 25.62 -9.47 12.07
C TYR A 250 27.13 -9.26 11.90
N PRO A 251 27.59 -8.40 10.96
CA PRO A 251 29.01 -8.09 10.78
C PRO A 251 29.65 -7.50 12.05
N SER A 252 30.90 -7.84 12.34
CA SER A 252 31.58 -7.41 13.58
C SER A 252 31.78 -5.90 13.71
N ASP A 253 31.83 -5.18 12.59
CA ASP A 253 31.99 -3.74 12.48
C ASP A 253 30.67 -2.96 12.46
N LEU A 254 29.52 -3.66 12.45
CA LEU A 254 28.20 -3.06 12.44
C LEU A 254 27.87 -2.40 13.78
N LYS A 255 27.31 -1.19 13.72
CA LYS A 255 26.79 -0.48 14.90
C LYS A 255 25.30 -0.73 15.07
N ILE A 256 24.92 -1.33 16.20
CA ILE A 256 23.51 -1.34 16.62
C ILE A 256 23.16 0.08 17.07
N ILE A 257 22.17 0.68 16.42
CA ILE A 257 21.71 2.04 16.69
C ILE A 257 20.27 2.03 17.15
N GLU A 258 19.90 3.02 17.95
CA GLU A 258 18.49 3.30 18.22
C GLU A 258 17.91 4.08 17.04
N LYS A 259 17.20 3.40 16.13
CA LYS A 259 16.56 4.07 15.00
C LYS A 259 15.21 4.59 15.46
N ARG A 260 15.10 5.89 15.78
CA ARG A 260 13.82 6.53 16.12
C ARG A 260 12.85 6.33 14.95
N ILE A 261 11.79 5.54 15.14
CA ILE A 261 10.72 5.44 14.16
C ILE A 261 9.84 6.68 14.28
N THR A 262 9.70 7.37 13.16
CA THR A 262 8.71 8.43 13.01
C THR A 262 7.33 7.81 12.78
N LYS A 263 6.37 8.17 13.64
CA LYS A 263 4.98 7.74 13.51
C LYS A 263 4.27 8.67 12.54
N ASN A 264 3.91 8.13 11.38
CA ASN A 264 3.34 8.94 10.31
C ASN A 264 1.82 9.00 10.40
N LEU A 265 1.29 10.21 10.57
CA LEU A 265 -0.11 10.54 10.71
C LEU A 265 -0.61 11.20 9.43
N ILE A 266 -1.81 10.84 8.98
CA ILE A 266 -2.45 11.48 7.82
C ILE A 266 -3.79 12.04 8.26
N ILE A 267 -4.01 13.34 8.08
CA ILE A 267 -5.29 13.99 8.40
C ILE A 267 -6.12 14.07 7.13
N VAL A 268 -7.32 13.50 7.14
CA VAL A 268 -8.30 13.48 6.04
C VAL A 268 -9.67 13.90 6.55
N GLY A 269 -10.54 14.39 5.67
CA GLY A 269 -11.89 14.83 6.06
C GLY A 269 -12.40 15.99 5.22
N ARG A 270 -13.59 16.49 5.54
CA ARG A 270 -14.26 17.53 4.76
C ARG A 270 -13.52 18.87 4.79
N ILE A 271 -13.65 19.71 3.76
CA ILE A 271 -13.23 21.13 3.86
C ILE A 271 -14.02 21.82 4.98
N GLY A 272 -13.35 22.66 5.77
CA GLY A 272 -13.95 23.33 6.92
C GLY A 272 -14.18 22.45 8.15
N GLY A 273 -13.88 21.14 8.09
CA GLY A 273 -13.99 20.22 9.23
C GLY A 273 -12.91 20.39 10.30
N GLY A 274 -12.05 21.42 10.23
CA GLY A 274 -11.02 21.68 11.24
C GLY A 274 -9.72 20.89 11.10
N LYS A 275 -9.44 20.27 9.94
CA LYS A 275 -8.19 19.50 9.70
C LYS A 275 -6.92 20.30 9.93
N SER A 276 -6.83 21.51 9.37
CA SER A 276 -5.64 22.33 9.49
C SER A 276 -5.51 22.97 10.87
N THR A 277 -6.63 23.23 11.55
CA THR A 277 -6.63 23.56 12.99
C THR A 277 -6.08 22.37 13.79
N LEU A 278 -6.49 21.14 13.47
CA LEU A 278 -5.96 19.94 14.10
C LEU A 278 -4.47 19.75 13.81
N PHE A 279 -4.01 20.03 12.60
CA PHE A 279 -2.60 20.04 12.22
C PHE A 279 -1.80 21.00 13.10
N ASN A 280 -2.19 22.29 13.14
CA ASN A 280 -1.58 23.30 14.00
C ASN A 280 -1.51 22.88 15.47
N ILE A 281 -2.59 22.27 15.96
CA ILE A 281 -2.68 21.75 17.33
C ILE A 281 -1.75 20.57 17.55
N LEU A 282 -1.53 19.71 16.55
CA LEU A 282 -0.59 18.57 16.60
C LEU A 282 0.87 18.98 16.43
N THR A 283 1.15 20.10 15.76
CA THR A 283 2.52 20.56 15.50
C THR A 283 2.97 21.73 16.36
N GLU A 284 2.10 22.24 17.24
CA GLU A 284 2.36 23.44 18.06
C GLU A 284 2.77 24.64 17.19
N SER A 285 2.10 24.81 16.05
CA SER A 285 2.44 25.87 15.10
C SER A 285 1.26 26.71 14.66
N GLU A 286 1.57 27.94 14.26
CA GLU A 286 0.62 28.86 13.61
C GLU A 286 0.85 28.91 12.09
N ASP A 287 1.55 27.91 11.54
CA ASP A 287 1.94 27.83 10.12
C ASP A 287 0.72 27.86 9.17
N PHE A 288 -0.48 27.57 9.68
CA PHE A 288 -1.73 27.63 8.91
C PHE A 288 -2.58 28.86 9.24
N GLU A 289 -2.97 29.60 8.19
CA GLU A 289 -4.07 30.57 8.27
C GLU A 289 -5.39 29.86 8.54
N GLU A 290 -5.82 29.88 9.81
CA GLU A 290 -7.13 29.40 10.25
C GLU A 290 -8.24 30.34 9.75
N SER A 291 -8.48 30.39 8.44
CA SER A 291 -9.49 31.28 7.87
C SER A 291 -10.88 30.65 8.03
N GLY A 292 -11.74 31.31 8.81
CA GLY A 292 -13.18 31.00 8.87
C GLY A 292 -13.98 31.41 7.63
N ARG A 293 -13.31 31.62 6.48
CA ARG A 293 -13.90 32.11 5.23
C ARG A 293 -13.89 31.00 4.17
N SER A 294 -15.00 30.85 3.45
CA SER A 294 -15.33 29.77 2.51
C SER A 294 -14.48 29.71 1.21
N ILE A 295 -13.26 30.25 1.19
CA ILE A 295 -12.40 30.26 0.01
C ILE A 295 -11.05 29.66 0.42
N SER A 296 -10.96 28.34 0.38
CA SER A 296 -9.68 27.65 0.50
C SER A 296 -8.87 27.92 -0.76
N VAL A 297 -7.93 28.87 -0.69
CA VAL A 297 -6.84 28.95 -1.67
C VAL A 297 -6.18 27.57 -1.71
N ILE A 298 -6.06 27.01 -2.91
CA ILE A 298 -5.53 25.66 -3.14
C ILE A 298 -4.08 25.63 -2.63
N LYS A 299 -3.87 25.09 -1.43
CA LYS A 299 -2.54 24.85 -0.85
C LYS A 299 -2.19 23.38 -1.07
N ASN A 300 -0.93 23.07 -1.41
CA ASN A 300 -0.41 21.70 -1.46
C ASN A 300 -0.53 21.02 -0.07
N PHE A 301 -0.44 19.69 -0.02
CA PHE A 301 -0.37 18.98 1.27
C PHE A 301 0.82 19.51 2.08
N GLN A 302 0.69 19.50 3.40
CA GLN A 302 1.73 19.98 4.31
C GLN A 302 2.22 18.82 5.14
N LYS A 303 3.54 18.71 5.34
CA LYS A 303 4.18 17.69 6.17
C LYS A 303 5.01 18.38 7.24
N LYS A 304 4.88 17.95 8.49
CA LYS A 304 5.69 18.46 9.58
C LYS A 304 5.99 17.39 10.62
N ASP A 305 7.23 17.39 11.08
CA ASP A 305 7.70 16.50 12.13
C ASP A 305 7.59 17.19 13.49
N PHE A 306 7.22 16.42 14.51
CA PHE A 306 7.14 16.88 15.90
C PHE A 306 7.45 15.73 16.87
N GLU A 307 7.64 16.05 18.14
CA GLU A 307 7.88 15.05 19.20
C GLU A 307 6.80 15.10 20.28
N TRP A 308 6.45 13.93 20.81
CA TRP A 308 5.58 13.79 21.98
C TRP A 308 6.07 12.66 22.87
N HIS A 309 6.32 12.94 24.15
CA HIS A 309 6.91 11.99 25.12
C HIS A 309 8.12 11.21 24.58
N GLY A 310 9.02 11.90 23.85
CA GLY A 310 10.24 11.31 23.26
C GLY A 310 10.01 10.46 22.01
N ARG A 311 8.77 10.35 21.52
CA ARG A 311 8.46 9.70 20.24
C ARG A 311 8.37 10.72 19.12
N SER A 312 8.93 10.38 17.97
CA SER A 312 8.86 11.21 16.76
C SER A 312 7.57 10.91 16.01
N PHE A 313 6.89 11.95 15.56
CA PHE A 313 5.73 11.90 14.71
C PHE A 313 5.98 12.75 13.46
N SER A 314 5.42 12.32 12.33
CA SER A 314 5.31 13.13 11.13
C SER A 314 3.83 13.22 10.79
N VAL A 315 3.28 14.42 10.65
CA VAL A 315 1.88 14.59 10.29
C VAL A 315 1.78 15.22 8.92
N VAL A 316 0.89 14.67 8.11
CA VAL A 316 0.53 15.18 6.80
C VAL A 316 -0.91 15.67 6.81
N ASP A 317 -1.10 16.98 6.61
CA ASP A 317 -2.43 17.55 6.35
C ASP A 317 -2.74 17.40 4.86
N THR A 318 -3.81 16.67 4.56
CA THR A 318 -4.29 16.49 3.19
C THR A 318 -5.35 17.52 2.85
N ILE A 319 -5.50 17.80 1.56
CA ILE A 319 -6.54 18.69 1.07
C ILE A 319 -7.92 18.13 1.46
N GLY A 320 -8.79 19.00 1.96
CA GLY A 320 -10.15 18.59 2.33
C GLY A 320 -10.97 18.15 1.15
N VAL A 321 -11.88 17.22 1.40
CA VAL A 321 -12.83 16.74 0.38
C VAL A 321 -14.13 17.54 0.48
N GLY A 322 -14.67 17.98 -0.65
CA GLY A 322 -15.97 18.63 -0.72
C GLY A 322 -15.94 20.14 -0.48
N ASP A 323 -16.46 20.86 -1.46
CA ASP A 323 -16.75 22.30 -1.54
C ASP A 323 -15.59 23.23 -1.99
N THR A 324 -15.23 23.14 -3.28
CA THR A 324 -14.71 24.22 -4.17
C THR A 324 -14.20 23.60 -5.48
N GLN A 325 -14.75 23.97 -6.65
CA GLN A 325 -14.23 23.91 -8.05
C GLN A 325 -13.37 22.72 -8.57
N LEU A 326 -13.08 21.70 -7.76
CA LEU A 326 -12.19 20.58 -8.03
C LEU A 326 -13.03 19.32 -8.17
N SER A 327 -12.71 18.50 -9.17
CA SER A 327 -13.32 17.18 -9.31
C SER A 327 -12.87 16.27 -8.16
N THR A 328 -13.75 15.34 -7.76
CA THR A 328 -13.45 14.21 -6.86
C THR A 328 -12.09 13.56 -7.14
N LYS A 329 -11.74 13.41 -8.43
CA LYS A 329 -10.47 12.88 -8.93
C LYS A 329 -9.27 13.69 -8.40
N LYS A 330 -9.30 15.03 -8.50
CA LYS A 330 -8.21 15.91 -8.03
C LYS A 330 -8.03 15.83 -6.51
N VAL A 331 -9.12 15.73 -5.76
CA VAL A 331 -9.04 15.58 -4.29
C VAL A 331 -8.39 14.25 -3.91
N LEU A 332 -8.82 13.16 -4.54
CA LEU A 332 -8.26 11.84 -4.29
C LEU A 332 -6.76 11.78 -4.57
N TYR A 333 -6.33 12.37 -5.69
CA TYR A 333 -4.93 12.47 -6.05
C TYR A 333 -4.10 13.23 -5.03
N LYS A 334 -4.65 14.28 -4.43
CA LYS A 334 -3.95 15.05 -3.40
C LYS A 334 -3.89 14.34 -2.05
N VAL A 335 -4.89 13.50 -1.74
CA VAL A 335 -4.78 12.58 -0.61
C VAL A 335 -3.69 11.54 -0.88
N LEU A 336 -3.65 10.96 -2.08
CA LEU A 336 -2.60 10.03 -2.49
C LEU A 336 -1.20 10.66 -2.42
N ASP A 337 -1.03 11.89 -2.89
CA ASP A 337 0.19 12.71 -2.80
C ASP A 337 0.68 12.85 -1.35
N GLY A 338 -0.24 13.17 -0.44
CA GLY A 338 0.05 13.21 0.99
C GLY A 338 0.49 11.86 1.55
N ILE A 339 -0.17 10.76 1.14
CA ILE A 339 0.28 9.43 1.52
C ILE A 339 1.68 9.16 0.94
N PHE A 340 1.95 9.50 -0.34
CA PHE A 340 3.24 9.31 -1.05
C PHE A 340 4.42 10.04 -0.44
N SER A 341 4.16 11.11 0.31
CA SER A 341 5.19 11.81 1.09
C SER A 341 5.72 11.01 2.29
N ILE A 342 5.15 9.84 2.55
CA ILE A 342 5.46 8.95 3.68
C ILE A 342 5.85 7.54 3.17
N PRO A 343 7.08 7.36 2.64
CA PRO A 343 7.55 6.05 2.15
C PRO A 343 7.70 4.99 3.27
N GLU A 344 7.79 5.42 4.53
CA GLU A 344 7.91 4.54 5.69
C GLU A 344 6.58 3.87 6.07
N GLY A 345 5.45 4.31 5.48
CA GLY A 345 4.11 3.78 5.73
C GLY A 345 3.31 4.58 6.76
N ILE A 346 2.00 4.35 6.79
CA ILE A 346 1.01 5.11 7.57
C ILE A 346 0.85 4.48 8.96
N SER A 347 1.13 5.23 10.02
CA SER A 347 0.87 4.76 11.40
C SER A 347 -0.59 4.97 11.81
N GLN A 348 -1.22 6.07 11.37
CA GLN A 348 -2.63 6.35 11.65
C GLN A 348 -3.20 7.37 10.64
N ILE A 349 -4.46 7.19 10.29
CA ILE A 349 -5.28 8.11 9.52
C ILE A 349 -6.28 8.74 10.49
N LEU A 350 -6.29 10.06 10.58
CA LEU A 350 -7.21 10.86 11.36
C LEU A 350 -8.32 11.37 10.44
N PHE A 351 -9.49 10.72 10.47
CA PHE A 351 -10.67 11.14 9.73
C PHE A 351 -11.45 12.17 10.55
N VAL A 352 -11.30 13.44 10.20
CA VAL A 352 -11.86 14.55 10.96
C VAL A 352 -13.32 14.79 10.57
N ILE A 353 -14.19 14.71 11.57
CA ILE A 353 -15.60 15.07 11.46
C ILE A 353 -15.92 16.25 12.37
N ASP A 354 -16.93 17.02 11.95
CA ASP A 354 -17.48 18.12 12.74
C ASP A 354 -18.45 17.60 13.82
N GLU A 355 -19.10 18.52 14.54
CA GLU A 355 -20.07 18.27 15.61
C GLU A 355 -21.09 17.16 15.28
N ARG A 356 -21.49 17.02 14.01
CA ARG A 356 -22.38 15.96 13.52
C ARG A 356 -21.70 15.16 12.41
N PHE A 357 -21.91 13.85 12.39
CA PHE A 357 -21.49 13.00 11.28
C PHE A 357 -22.48 13.14 10.12
N THR A 358 -22.17 14.06 9.22
CA THR A 358 -23.02 14.47 8.09
C THR A 358 -23.02 13.47 6.94
N THR A 359 -24.04 13.57 6.06
CA THR A 359 -24.11 12.80 4.81
C THR A 359 -22.92 13.07 3.88
N GLU A 360 -22.40 14.30 3.87
CA GLU A 360 -21.19 14.65 3.10
C GLU A 360 -19.95 13.94 3.62
N GLU A 361 -19.76 13.87 4.94
CA GLU A 361 -18.64 13.11 5.52
C GLU A 361 -18.78 11.61 5.24
N VAL A 362 -20.00 11.06 5.27
CA VAL A 362 -20.26 9.67 4.86
C VAL A 362 -19.89 9.45 3.39
N LYS A 363 -20.25 10.37 2.49
CA LYS A 363 -19.85 10.30 1.07
C LYS A 363 -18.33 10.32 0.92
N ILE A 364 -17.65 11.23 1.60
CA ILE A 364 -16.20 11.36 1.57
C ILE A 364 -15.53 10.09 2.10
N PHE A 365 -16.02 9.56 3.22
CA PHE A 365 -15.50 8.33 3.78
C PHE A 365 -15.68 7.16 2.81
N ASN A 366 -16.87 7.01 2.21
CA ASN A 366 -17.15 5.96 1.23
C ASN A 366 -16.33 6.11 -0.05
N LEU A 367 -16.00 7.35 -0.43
CA LEU A 367 -15.14 7.68 -1.56
C LEU A 367 -13.69 7.29 -1.29
N LEU A 368 -13.15 7.70 -0.14
CA LEU A 368 -11.83 7.24 0.31
C LEU A 368 -11.82 5.72 0.46
N LYS A 369 -12.94 5.14 0.93
CA LYS A 369 -13.12 3.70 1.05
C LYS A 369 -13.01 2.97 -0.27
N GLY A 370 -13.92 3.25 -1.21
CA GLY A 370 -13.99 2.55 -2.49
C GLY A 370 -12.75 2.72 -3.37
N SER A 371 -11.95 3.76 -3.13
CA SER A 371 -10.86 4.14 -4.02
C SER A 371 -9.48 3.95 -3.43
N ILE A 372 -9.27 4.38 -2.19
CA ILE A 372 -7.97 4.33 -1.52
C ILE A 372 -7.97 3.12 -0.59
N PHE A 373 -8.95 3.00 0.31
CA PHE A 373 -8.92 2.00 1.36
C PHE A 373 -9.23 0.57 0.89
N ASP A 374 -10.05 0.40 -0.14
CA ASP A 374 -10.37 -0.91 -0.71
C ASP A 374 -9.20 -1.45 -1.55
N ILE A 375 -8.38 -0.57 -2.16
CA ILE A 375 -7.05 -0.94 -2.70
C ILE A 375 -6.14 -1.41 -1.58
N PHE A 376 -6.19 -0.71 -0.45
CA PHE A 376 -5.39 -1.01 0.74
C PHE A 376 -5.92 -2.21 1.53
N GLY A 377 -7.07 -2.76 1.12
CA GLY A 377 -7.77 -3.87 1.76
C GLY A 377 -8.45 -3.49 3.07
N ILE A 378 -9.31 -4.38 3.56
CA ILE A 378 -10.10 -4.24 4.81
C ILE A 378 -9.22 -3.92 6.04
N HIS A 379 -7.91 -4.17 5.97
CA HIS A 379 -6.96 -3.93 7.06
C HIS A 379 -6.64 -2.45 7.33
N ILE A 380 -6.75 -1.54 6.35
CA ILE A 380 -6.43 -0.12 6.57
C ILE A 380 -7.36 0.56 7.57
N PHE A 381 -8.63 0.11 7.67
CA PHE A 381 -9.59 0.71 8.59
C PHE A 381 -9.18 0.57 10.06
N LYS A 382 -8.35 -0.45 10.39
CA LYS A 382 -7.72 -0.58 11.71
C LYS A 382 -6.72 0.53 12.03
N TYR A 383 -6.31 1.30 11.02
CA TYR A 383 -5.46 2.48 11.13
C TYR A 383 -6.26 3.76 10.91
N VAL A 384 -7.59 3.74 10.89
CA VAL A 384 -8.43 4.95 10.80
C VAL A 384 -9.03 5.25 12.16
N THR A 385 -8.80 6.46 12.68
CA THR A 385 -9.44 7.00 13.88
C THR A 385 -10.32 8.17 13.47
N ILE A 386 -11.57 8.17 13.91
CA ILE A 386 -12.47 9.30 13.71
C ILE A 386 -12.14 10.35 14.75
N VAL A 387 -11.81 11.58 14.33
CA VAL A 387 -11.58 12.70 15.23
C VAL A 387 -12.81 13.59 15.21
N ARG A 388 -13.62 13.54 16.27
CA ARG A 388 -14.82 14.35 16.42
C ARG A 388 -14.47 15.70 17.03
N THR A 389 -14.58 16.75 16.23
CA THR A 389 -14.25 18.13 16.61
C THR A 389 -15.47 18.89 17.12
N LYS A 390 -15.24 20.06 17.72
CA LYS A 390 -16.27 20.94 18.31
C LYS A 390 -17.12 20.26 19.39
N PHE A 391 -16.56 19.29 20.09
CA PHE A 391 -17.26 18.57 21.16
C PHE A 391 -16.87 19.17 22.51
N SER A 392 -17.65 20.12 23.02
CA SER A 392 -17.31 20.92 24.22
C SER A 392 -17.00 20.08 25.47
N ASN A 393 -17.70 18.95 25.64
CA ASN A 393 -17.57 18.05 26.77
C ASN A 393 -16.60 16.89 26.54
N PHE A 394 -15.61 17.06 25.65
CA PHE A 394 -14.66 16.01 25.25
C PHE A 394 -13.85 15.38 26.40
N LYS A 395 -13.83 16.02 27.57
CA LYS A 395 -13.22 15.49 28.80
C LYS A 395 -14.13 14.56 29.59
N ASN A 396 -15.44 14.67 29.43
CA ASN A 396 -16.40 13.85 30.12
C ASN A 396 -16.52 12.51 29.41
N LYS A 397 -15.84 11.50 29.94
CA LYS A 397 -15.86 10.14 29.39
C LYS A 397 -17.27 9.60 29.22
N SER A 398 -18.20 9.87 30.14
CA SER A 398 -19.58 9.37 30.03
C SER A 398 -20.33 9.99 28.85
N GLU A 399 -20.07 11.26 28.54
CA GLU A 399 -20.69 11.93 27.39
C GLU A 399 -20.05 11.48 26.08
N CYS A 400 -18.74 11.26 26.06
CA CYS A 400 -18.06 10.68 24.89
C CYS A 400 -18.59 9.27 24.59
N GLU A 401 -18.78 8.43 25.60
CA GLU A 401 -19.36 7.08 25.40
C GLU A 401 -20.82 7.15 24.98
N ALA A 402 -21.63 8.05 25.54
CA ALA A 402 -23.02 8.24 25.12
C ALA A 402 -23.12 8.70 23.65
N ASP A 403 -22.25 9.62 23.21
CA ASP A 403 -22.19 10.04 21.81
C ASP A 403 -21.73 8.90 20.89
N LYS A 404 -20.77 8.08 21.33
CA LYS A 404 -20.31 6.90 20.59
C LYS A 404 -21.42 5.88 20.41
N GLU A 405 -22.21 5.60 21.46
CA GLU A 405 -23.41 4.77 21.38
C GLU A 405 -24.47 5.37 20.45
N GLN A 406 -24.65 6.69 20.47
CA GLN A 406 -25.57 7.39 19.56
C GLN A 406 -25.16 7.18 18.10
N LEU A 407 -23.88 7.38 17.76
CA LEU A 407 -23.36 7.16 16.41
C LEU A 407 -23.53 5.70 15.94
N HIS A 408 -23.47 4.74 16.86
CA HIS A 408 -23.72 3.34 16.54
C HIS A 408 -25.19 3.03 16.20
N ASN A 409 -26.12 3.89 16.62
CA ASN A 409 -27.56 3.69 16.50
C ASN A 409 -28.26 4.69 15.55
N GLU A 410 -27.57 5.75 15.12
CA GLU A 410 -28.17 6.85 14.34
C GLU A 410 -28.62 6.43 12.93
N ASN A 411 -27.73 5.83 12.14
CA ASN A 411 -28.04 5.28 10.83
C ASN A 411 -27.12 4.11 10.48
N GLU A 412 -27.62 3.13 9.72
CA GLU A 412 -26.87 1.94 9.31
C GLU A 412 -25.53 2.26 8.62
N ASN A 413 -25.47 3.32 7.80
CA ASN A 413 -24.24 3.73 7.10
C ASN A 413 -23.18 4.27 8.07
N ILE A 414 -23.57 5.16 8.99
CA ILE A 414 -22.69 5.73 10.00
C ILE A 414 -22.21 4.62 10.94
N ALA A 415 -23.13 3.77 11.40
CA ALA A 415 -22.81 2.63 12.26
C ALA A 415 -21.80 1.68 11.60
N LYS A 416 -21.92 1.42 10.29
CA LYS A 416 -20.96 0.62 9.52
C LYS A 416 -19.58 1.28 9.47
N ILE A 417 -19.52 2.59 9.26
CA ILE A 417 -18.25 3.34 9.22
C ILE A 417 -17.57 3.29 10.59
N VAL A 418 -18.29 3.68 11.65
CA VAL A 418 -17.74 3.71 13.01
C VAL A 418 -17.25 2.33 13.46
N LYS A 419 -18.00 1.26 13.16
CA LYS A 419 -17.58 -0.12 13.47
C LYS A 419 -16.37 -0.60 12.66
N SER A 420 -16.13 -0.01 11.48
CA SER A 420 -14.97 -0.36 10.66
C SER A 420 -13.69 0.33 11.13
N CYS A 421 -13.82 1.56 11.65
CA CYS A 421 -12.70 2.34 12.17
C CYS A 421 -12.19 1.78 13.50
N ARG A 422 -10.96 2.17 13.85
CA ARG A 422 -10.28 1.75 15.07
C ARG A 422 -10.96 2.27 16.32
N ASP A 423 -11.23 3.57 16.36
CA ASP A 423 -11.88 4.25 17.49
C ASP A 423 -12.38 5.65 17.09
N ILE A 424 -13.04 6.32 18.03
CA ILE A 424 -13.39 7.74 17.98
C ILE A 424 -12.64 8.49 19.09
N VAL A 425 -12.02 9.61 18.73
CA VAL A 425 -11.39 10.54 19.68
C VAL A 425 -12.10 11.88 19.61
N TYR A 426 -12.38 12.44 20.78
CA TYR A 426 -13.14 13.68 20.95
C TYR A 426 -12.21 14.83 21.29
N VAL A 427 -12.37 15.95 20.59
CA VAL A 427 -11.59 17.17 20.81
C VAL A 427 -12.46 18.43 20.65
N ASP A 428 -12.07 19.50 21.33
CA ASP A 428 -12.63 20.85 21.14
C ASP A 428 -11.51 21.80 20.71
N ASN A 429 -11.60 22.30 19.47
CA ASN A 429 -10.57 23.08 18.80
C ASN A 429 -11.12 24.46 18.38
N PRO A 430 -11.55 25.30 19.34
CA PRO A 430 -12.17 26.60 19.03
C PRO A 430 -11.15 27.57 18.40
N PRO A 431 -11.58 28.57 17.61
CA PRO A 431 -10.69 29.54 16.97
C PRO A 431 -9.91 30.37 18.00
N THR A 432 -8.64 30.68 17.71
CA THR A 432 -7.82 31.61 18.51
C THR A 432 -7.47 32.90 17.78
N ASN A 433 -7.72 32.95 16.46
CA ASN A 433 -7.36 34.08 15.60
C ASN A 433 -8.60 34.92 15.27
N PHE A 434 -9.14 35.63 16.24
CA PHE A 434 -10.17 36.65 16.03
C PHE A 434 -9.69 38.02 16.55
N GLN A 435 -10.31 39.08 16.05
CA GLN A 435 -9.95 40.45 16.41
C GLN A 435 -10.20 40.69 17.90
N ILE A 436 -9.23 41.29 18.57
CA ILE A 436 -9.31 41.63 20.00
C ILE A 436 -9.73 43.10 20.10
N PHE A 437 -10.92 43.35 20.65
CA PHE A 437 -11.45 44.68 20.89
C PHE A 437 -11.44 45.05 22.37
N ASP A 438 -11.55 44.07 23.26
CA ASP A 438 -11.64 44.26 24.71
C ASP A 438 -10.94 43.15 25.52
N GLU A 439 -11.06 43.21 26.85
CA GLU A 439 -10.50 42.22 27.78
C GLU A 439 -11.23 40.86 27.69
N ASP A 440 -12.53 40.86 27.37
CA ASP A 440 -13.32 39.63 27.23
C ASP A 440 -12.85 38.80 26.02
N ASP A 441 -12.47 39.46 24.93
CA ASP A 441 -11.84 38.83 23.78
C ASP A 441 -10.50 38.19 24.15
N GLN A 442 -9.68 38.85 24.97
CA GLN A 442 -8.40 38.31 25.45
C GLN A 442 -8.61 37.07 26.33
N GLU A 443 -9.58 37.12 27.24
CA GLU A 443 -9.92 35.97 28.08
C GLU A 443 -10.45 34.79 27.26
N THR A 444 -11.25 35.08 26.22
CA THR A 444 -11.76 34.08 25.29
C THR A 444 -10.62 33.40 24.52
N VAL A 445 -9.66 34.18 23.98
CA VAL A 445 -8.47 33.61 23.30
C VAL A 445 -7.65 32.75 24.27
N ALA A 446 -7.42 33.22 25.50
CA ALA A 446 -6.68 32.47 26.51
C ALA A 446 -7.38 31.15 26.87
N THR A 447 -8.71 31.19 27.02
CA THR A 447 -9.53 30.00 27.28
C THR A 447 -9.50 29.03 26.11
N ASN A 448 -9.57 29.52 24.88
CA ASN A 448 -9.48 28.72 23.67
C ASN A 448 -8.11 28.06 23.50
N ARG A 449 -7.02 28.77 23.81
CA ARG A 449 -5.66 28.19 23.84
C ARG A 449 -5.56 27.02 24.83
N ARG A 450 -6.04 27.20 26.07
CA ARG A 450 -6.08 26.14 27.07
C ARG A 450 -6.91 24.94 26.59
N LYS A 451 -8.05 25.17 25.95
CA LYS A 451 -8.88 24.08 25.35
C LYS A 451 -8.11 23.30 24.29
N ARG A 452 -7.42 24.00 23.37
CA ARG A 452 -6.59 23.37 22.34
C ARG A 452 -5.44 22.55 22.91
N GLU A 453 -4.74 23.05 23.94
CA GLU A 453 -3.67 22.31 24.64
C GLU A 453 -4.21 20.99 25.22
N ARG A 454 -5.40 21.02 25.82
CA ARG A 454 -6.06 19.82 26.36
C ARG A 454 -6.47 18.85 25.25
N SER A 455 -6.99 19.36 24.14
CA SER A 455 -7.32 18.55 22.95
C SER A 455 -6.07 17.87 22.37
N ARG A 456 -4.94 18.60 22.29
CA ARG A 456 -3.63 18.07 21.90
C ARG A 456 -3.21 16.92 22.81
N GLU A 457 -3.26 17.13 24.12
CA GLU A 457 -2.88 16.11 25.11
C GLU A 457 -3.75 14.85 25.00
N VAL A 458 -5.08 14.99 24.89
CA VAL A 458 -6.01 13.87 24.71
C VAL A 458 -5.67 13.07 23.46
N LEU A 459 -5.50 13.75 22.32
CA LEU A 459 -5.24 13.11 21.03
C LEU A 459 -3.85 12.46 20.99
N LEU A 460 -2.81 13.14 21.45
CA LEU A 460 -1.45 12.60 21.42
C LEU A 460 -1.27 11.45 22.42
N ASN A 461 -1.91 11.49 23.59
CA ASN A 461 -1.92 10.36 24.52
C ASN A 461 -2.68 9.15 23.95
N TYR A 462 -3.74 9.37 23.18
CA TYR A 462 -4.40 8.31 22.42
C TYR A 462 -3.47 7.73 21.36
N LEU A 463 -2.85 8.58 20.53
CA LEU A 463 -1.95 8.15 19.45
C LEU A 463 -0.72 7.41 19.99
N ASP A 464 -0.17 7.85 21.12
CA ASP A 464 0.94 7.19 21.81
C ASP A 464 0.60 5.75 22.24
N LYS A 465 -0.66 5.51 22.63
CA LYS A 465 -1.15 4.16 22.96
C LYS A 465 -1.48 3.32 21.74
N THR A 466 -1.89 3.97 20.67
CA THR A 466 -2.56 3.30 19.55
C THR A 466 -1.60 2.99 18.39
N CYS A 467 -0.56 3.82 18.20
CA CYS A 467 0.48 3.66 17.17
C CYS A 467 1.61 2.69 17.60
N GLN A 468 1.31 1.66 18.41
CA GLN A 468 2.29 0.79 19.06
C GLN A 468 2.80 -0.35 18.16
N LEU A 469 3.59 0.00 17.13
CA LEU A 469 4.57 -0.84 16.40
C LEU A 469 4.20 -1.24 14.96
N ASP A 470 2.92 -1.37 14.63
CA ASP A 470 2.52 -1.66 13.25
C ASP A 470 2.26 -0.35 12.49
N CYS A 471 2.87 -0.18 11.31
CA CYS A 471 2.43 0.82 10.34
C CYS A 471 1.91 0.10 9.08
N PHE A 472 0.94 0.73 8.44
CA PHE A 472 0.44 0.30 7.17
C PHE A 472 1.40 0.75 6.06
N LYS A 473 2.26 -0.15 5.58
CA LYS A 473 3.04 0.05 4.35
C LYS A 473 2.37 -0.68 3.20
N LEU A 474 2.29 -0.01 2.05
CA LEU A 474 1.59 -0.54 0.90
C LEU A 474 2.42 -1.55 0.13
N LYS A 475 1.78 -2.66 -0.15
CA LYS A 475 2.35 -3.84 -0.80
C LYS A 475 2.92 -3.58 -2.19
N THR A 476 2.32 -2.65 -2.93
CA THR A 476 2.75 -2.20 -4.27
C THR A 476 3.10 -0.70 -4.27
N TRP A 477 3.39 -0.15 -3.09
CA TRP A 477 3.58 1.29 -2.88
C TRP A 477 4.60 1.90 -3.83
N ASP A 478 5.78 1.27 -3.87
CA ASP A 478 6.94 1.78 -4.57
C ASP A 478 6.73 1.68 -6.09
N GLN A 479 6.00 0.68 -6.57
CA GLN A 479 5.64 0.48 -7.98
C GLN A 479 4.56 1.45 -8.50
N ILE A 480 3.73 1.97 -7.61
CA ILE A 480 2.63 2.88 -7.93
C ILE A 480 3.03 4.36 -7.73
N ARG A 481 4.00 4.61 -6.86
CA ARG A 481 4.47 5.95 -6.48
C ARG A 481 5.05 6.74 -7.65
N GLU A 482 6.01 6.15 -8.39
CA GLU A 482 6.71 6.86 -9.47
C GLU A 482 5.76 7.29 -10.61
N PRO A 483 4.91 6.39 -11.17
CA PRO A 483 3.99 6.78 -12.24
C PRO A 483 2.95 7.84 -11.82
N ILE A 484 2.50 7.84 -10.56
CA ILE A 484 1.58 8.87 -10.08
C ILE A 484 2.31 10.18 -9.82
N ALA A 485 3.54 10.16 -9.28
CA ALA A 485 4.34 11.36 -9.07
C ALA A 485 4.59 12.10 -10.40
N GLU A 486 5.01 11.40 -11.45
CA GLU A 486 5.17 11.96 -12.79
C GLU A 486 3.86 12.54 -13.37
N TYR A 487 2.72 11.90 -13.09
CA TYR A 487 1.41 12.42 -13.48
C TYR A 487 1.04 13.71 -12.74
N LEU A 488 1.26 13.76 -11.43
CA LEU A 488 0.98 14.94 -10.60
C LEU A 488 1.84 16.14 -11.03
N GLU A 489 3.07 15.90 -11.48
CA GLU A 489 3.97 16.93 -12.01
C GLU A 489 3.57 17.44 -13.41
N SER A 490 2.89 16.61 -14.22
CA SER A 490 2.61 16.90 -15.63
C SER A 490 1.27 17.58 -15.94
N ASN A 491 0.37 17.75 -14.96
CA ASN A 491 -0.93 18.45 -15.12
C ASN A 491 -1.67 18.11 -16.43
N CYS A 492 -2.33 16.95 -16.51
CA CYS A 492 -3.28 16.69 -17.60
C CYS A 492 -4.48 15.88 -17.14
N GLU A 493 -5.67 16.19 -17.67
CA GLU A 493 -6.94 15.61 -17.25
C GLU A 493 -7.09 14.12 -17.63
N ASP A 494 -6.17 13.59 -18.43
CA ASP A 494 -6.18 12.22 -18.94
C ASP A 494 -5.10 11.34 -18.29
N VAL A 495 -5.48 10.09 -18.01
CA VAL A 495 -4.60 9.07 -17.43
C VAL A 495 -3.55 8.69 -18.48
N PRO A 496 -2.23 8.73 -18.18
CA PRO A 496 -1.20 8.23 -19.07
C PRO A 496 -1.44 6.77 -19.47
N PRO A 497 -1.17 6.37 -20.73
CA PRO A 497 -1.31 4.98 -21.20
C PRO A 497 -0.47 3.95 -20.41
N GLU A 498 0.50 4.41 -19.63
CA GLU A 498 1.31 3.57 -18.73
C GLU A 498 0.62 3.29 -17.39
N LEU A 499 -0.20 4.21 -16.89
CA LEU A 499 -1.07 4.01 -15.72
C LEU A 499 -2.28 3.12 -16.06
N GLU A 500 -2.71 3.07 -17.33
CA GLU A 500 -3.65 2.08 -17.87
C GLU A 500 -3.11 0.64 -17.93
N LYS A 501 -1.82 0.43 -17.63
CA LYS A 501 -1.26 -0.93 -17.50
C LYS A 501 -1.32 -1.46 -16.06
N ASN A 502 -1.51 -0.58 -15.08
CA ASN A 502 -1.52 -0.92 -13.66
C ASN A 502 -2.98 -1.05 -13.16
N GLN A 503 -3.54 -2.26 -13.26
CA GLN A 503 -4.98 -2.54 -13.05
C GLN A 503 -5.54 -2.06 -11.70
N THR A 504 -4.70 -1.91 -10.68
CA THR A 504 -5.07 -1.44 -9.35
C THR A 504 -5.49 0.04 -9.33
N LEU A 505 -4.83 0.88 -10.14
CA LEU A 505 -5.15 2.30 -10.33
C LEU A 505 -6.33 2.52 -11.28
N ILE A 506 -6.52 1.64 -12.26
CA ILE A 506 -7.64 1.70 -13.21
C ILE A 506 -8.98 1.39 -12.51
N LYS A 507 -8.97 0.52 -11.49
CA LYS A 507 -10.14 0.33 -10.62
C LYS A 507 -10.57 1.63 -9.94
N ILE A 508 -9.65 2.55 -9.64
CA ILE A 508 -9.98 3.90 -9.14
C ILE A 508 -10.77 4.64 -10.21
N SER A 509 -10.27 4.73 -11.46
CA SER A 509 -10.97 5.47 -12.53
C SER A 509 -12.30 4.85 -12.97
N GLU A 510 -12.41 3.52 -13.01
CA GLU A 510 -13.62 2.82 -13.49
C GLU A 510 -14.76 2.80 -12.45
N LEU A 511 -14.47 2.76 -11.14
CA LEU A 511 -15.51 2.86 -10.11
C LEU A 511 -16.13 4.27 -10.01
N PHE A 512 -15.46 5.32 -10.52
CA PHE A 512 -15.95 6.70 -10.43
C PHE A 512 -16.93 7.14 -11.52
N CYS A 513 -17.18 6.29 -12.53
CA CYS A 513 -18.04 6.66 -13.68
C CYS A 513 -19.42 6.00 -13.68
N SER A 514 -19.92 5.47 -12.55
CA SER A 514 -21.26 4.85 -12.52
C SER A 514 -22.11 5.22 -11.31
N ILE A 515 -22.35 6.52 -11.10
CA ILE A 515 -23.57 7.00 -10.44
C ILE A 515 -24.04 8.24 -11.19
N THR A 516 -25.12 8.09 -11.97
CA THR A 516 -25.92 9.17 -12.56
C THR A 516 -26.48 10.11 -11.52
#